data_AF-A0A7R9MLZ6-F1
#
_entry.id   AF-A0A7R9MLZ6-F1
#
_cell.length_a   1.000
_cell.length_b   1.000
_cell.length_c   1.000
_cell.angle_alpha   90.00
_cell.angle_beta   90.00
_cell.angle_gamma   90.00
#
_symmetry.space_group_name_H-M   'P 1'
#
loop_
_entity.id
_entity.type
_entity.pdbx_description
1 polymer ?
#
loop_
_entity_poly.entity_id
_entity_poly.type
_entity_poly.pdbx_seq_one_letter_code
_entity_poly.pdbx_strand_id
1 'polypeptide(L)'
;MVVCRQLGLGYAAHAVQTTVFGGRSPHNLSLVLSGVRCKGYEQSLSDCDMNALGDGHHHCPTSQDIAGVICTSELPDLVPDEKEIESSAYLEDRMLMLLQCAMEENCLASSAYTINRQQYGWQFETRRLLRFTARIANIGTADFRPFLPKHIWDWHACHRHYHSMEVFAHFDILDSRGKRVAEGHKASF
;
A
#
# COMPACT_ATOMS: atom_id res chain seq x y z
N MET A 1 -8.40 13.08 4.01
CA MET A 1 -8.53 13.36 5.47
C MET A 1 -8.83 14.83 5.73
N VAL A 2 -7.97 15.77 5.34
CA VAL A 2 -8.11 17.21 5.66
C VAL A 2 -9.49 17.80 5.32
N VAL A 3 -10.01 17.59 4.11
CA VAL A 3 -11.33 18.13 3.70
C VAL A 3 -12.48 17.62 4.58
N CYS A 4 -12.57 16.32 4.84
CA CYS A 4 -13.63 15.76 5.68
C CYS A 4 -13.57 16.29 7.11
N ARG A 5 -12.36 16.47 7.65
CA ARG A 5 -12.15 17.07 8.97
C ARG A 5 -12.54 18.56 8.98
N GLN A 6 -12.10 19.33 7.98
CA GLN A 6 -12.43 20.75 7.83
C GLN A 6 -13.95 21.00 7.75
N LEU A 7 -14.68 20.08 7.10
CA LEU A 7 -16.14 20.14 6.99
C LEU A 7 -16.89 19.56 8.21
N GLY A 8 -16.18 19.00 9.20
CA GLY A 8 -16.80 18.36 10.36
C GLY A 8 -17.52 17.04 10.05
N LEU A 9 -17.16 16.37 8.95
CA LEU A 9 -17.78 15.13 8.46
C LEU A 9 -17.02 13.85 8.88
N GLY A 10 -16.04 13.97 9.79
CA GLY A 10 -15.23 12.85 10.27
C GLY A 10 -14.02 12.53 9.38
N TYR A 11 -13.85 11.26 9.03
CA TYR A 11 -12.71 10.72 8.30
C TYR A 11 -12.98 10.65 6.79
N ALA A 12 -11.93 10.51 5.98
CA ALA A 12 -12.08 10.26 4.56
C ALA A 12 -12.04 8.75 4.28
N ALA A 13 -13.15 8.20 3.79
CA ALA A 13 -13.24 6.82 3.32
C ALA A 13 -12.55 6.65 1.96
N HIS A 14 -12.78 7.60 1.05
CA HIS A 14 -12.20 7.58 -0.29
C HIS A 14 -11.75 8.96 -0.74
N ALA A 15 -10.66 8.99 -1.50
CA ALA A 15 -10.24 10.11 -2.32
C ALA A 15 -10.33 9.67 -3.78
N VAL A 16 -11.14 10.35 -4.57
CA VAL A 16 -11.44 9.98 -5.96
C VAL A 16 -11.01 11.08 -6.90
N GLN A 17 -10.48 10.69 -8.05
CA GLN A 17 -10.31 11.56 -9.21
C GLN A 17 -11.33 11.10 -10.24
N THR A 18 -12.34 11.93 -10.50
CA THR A 18 -13.49 11.49 -11.29
C THR A 18 -14.17 12.65 -11.99
N THR A 19 -14.91 12.35 -13.05
CA THR A 19 -15.83 13.25 -13.73
C THR A 19 -17.29 13.04 -13.30
N VAL A 20 -17.57 12.01 -12.50
CA VAL A 20 -18.93 11.57 -12.14
C VAL A 20 -19.74 12.66 -11.44
N PHE A 21 -19.09 13.52 -10.65
CA PHE A 21 -19.76 14.64 -9.96
C PHE A 21 -19.87 15.92 -10.80
N GLY A 22 -19.82 15.80 -12.13
CA GLY A 22 -20.04 16.90 -13.07
C GLY A 22 -18.79 17.36 -13.85
N GLY A 23 -17.63 16.75 -13.61
CA GLY A 23 -16.34 17.05 -14.27
C GLY A 23 -15.99 18.54 -14.33
N ARG A 24 -15.00 18.90 -15.14
CA ARG A 24 -14.87 20.29 -15.61
C ARG A 24 -15.94 20.56 -16.67
N SER A 25 -17.07 21.15 -16.27
CA SER A 25 -18.03 21.70 -17.24
C SER A 25 -17.37 22.81 -18.08
N PRO A 26 -17.55 22.83 -19.41
CA PRO A 26 -16.95 23.84 -20.29
C PRO A 26 -17.43 25.28 -19.99
N HIS A 27 -18.44 25.46 -19.15
CA HIS A 27 -19.09 26.76 -18.95
C HIS A 27 -18.88 27.44 -17.59
N ASN A 28 -18.24 26.87 -16.56
CA ASN A 28 -18.03 27.65 -15.31
C ASN A 28 -17.11 27.10 -14.20
N LEU A 29 -16.34 26.02 -14.40
CA LEU A 29 -15.38 25.58 -13.38
C LEU A 29 -13.97 25.99 -13.78
N SER A 30 -13.59 27.23 -13.44
CA SER A 30 -12.19 27.63 -13.43
C SER A 30 -11.44 26.75 -12.43
N LEU A 31 -10.35 26.12 -12.85
CA LEU A 31 -9.49 25.36 -11.95
C LEU A 31 -8.90 26.32 -10.90
N VAL A 32 -9.33 26.17 -9.65
CA VAL A 32 -8.93 27.07 -8.54
C VAL A 32 -7.70 26.53 -7.80
N LEU A 33 -7.57 25.20 -7.69
CA LEU A 33 -6.53 24.53 -6.92
C LEU A 33 -5.93 23.39 -7.72
N SER A 34 -4.60 23.27 -7.72
CA SER A 34 -3.88 22.13 -8.30
C SER A 34 -2.66 21.75 -7.46
N GLY A 35 -2.22 20.50 -7.59
CA GLY A 35 -1.01 20.02 -6.91
C GLY A 35 -1.14 19.93 -5.38
N VAL A 36 -2.36 19.82 -4.84
CA VAL A 36 -2.58 19.77 -3.39
C VAL A 36 -1.99 18.49 -2.80
N ARG A 37 -1.06 18.65 -1.86
CA ARG A 37 -0.41 17.58 -1.10
C ARG A 37 -0.48 17.91 0.38
N CYS A 38 -1.33 17.18 1.09
CA CYS A 38 -1.45 17.28 2.54
C CYS A 38 -0.60 16.19 3.23
N LYS A 39 0.00 16.53 4.37
CA LYS A 39 0.66 15.61 5.30
C LYS A 39 -0.33 14.83 6.16
N GLY A 40 -1.54 15.35 6.33
CA GLY A 40 -2.67 14.70 7.01
C GLY A 40 -3.06 15.34 8.35
N TYR A 41 -2.24 16.21 8.92
CA TYR A 41 -2.51 16.91 10.19
C TYR A 41 -3.02 18.35 10.00
N GLU A 42 -3.06 18.87 8.78
CA GLU A 42 -3.52 20.22 8.45
C GLU A 42 -4.98 20.45 8.84
N GLN A 43 -5.30 21.60 9.42
CA GLN A 43 -6.68 21.90 9.83
C GLN A 43 -7.55 22.33 8.64
N SER A 44 -6.95 22.98 7.65
CA SER A 44 -7.62 23.44 6.44
C SER A 44 -6.89 23.00 5.18
N LEU A 45 -7.61 22.91 4.06
CA LEU A 45 -7.03 22.60 2.77
C LEU A 45 -5.96 23.63 2.35
N SER A 46 -6.12 24.89 2.74
CA SER A 46 -5.18 25.99 2.49
C SER A 46 -3.82 25.83 3.17
N ASP A 47 -3.73 25.01 4.23
CA ASP A 47 -2.46 24.76 4.94
C ASP A 47 -1.62 23.65 4.27
N CYS A 48 -2.20 22.94 3.29
CA CYS A 48 -1.50 21.90 2.55
C CYS A 48 -0.53 22.52 1.54
N ASP A 49 0.53 21.78 1.21
CA ASP A 49 1.43 22.15 0.12
C ASP A 49 0.65 22.16 -1.19
N MET A 50 0.68 23.27 -1.93
CA MET A 50 -0.08 23.44 -3.16
C MET A 50 0.59 24.43 -4.10
N ASN A 51 0.31 24.31 -5.40
CA ASN A 51 0.74 25.31 -6.36
C ASN A 51 0.01 26.63 -6.06
N ALA A 52 0.75 27.75 -6.11
CA ALA A 52 0.26 29.06 -5.66
C ALA A 52 -1.10 29.43 -6.28
N LEU A 53 -2.05 29.78 -5.41
CA LEU A 53 -3.34 30.36 -5.77
C LEU A 53 -3.10 31.68 -6.56
N GLY A 54 -3.46 31.70 -7.84
CA GLY A 54 -3.47 32.94 -8.63
C GLY A 54 -2.27 33.19 -9.56
N ASP A 55 -1.33 32.25 -9.73
CA ASP A 55 -0.22 32.38 -10.71
C ASP A 55 -0.67 32.10 -12.18
N GLY A 56 -1.97 31.83 -12.38
CA GLY A 56 -2.54 31.49 -13.70
C GLY A 56 -2.01 30.17 -14.30
N HIS A 57 -1.02 29.54 -13.67
CA HIS A 57 -0.35 28.31 -14.08
C HIS A 57 -0.91 27.09 -13.31
N HIS A 58 -2.22 27.01 -13.20
CA HIS A 58 -2.88 25.80 -12.69
C HIS A 58 -2.86 24.73 -13.78
N HIS A 59 -1.78 23.94 -13.82
CA HIS A 59 -1.70 22.80 -14.73
C HIS A 59 -2.33 21.57 -14.08
N CYS A 60 -3.42 21.08 -14.69
CA CYS A 60 -3.95 19.75 -14.41
C CYS A 60 -3.68 18.89 -15.65
N PRO A 61 -2.91 17.78 -15.52
CA PRO A 61 -2.53 16.96 -16.68
C PRO A 61 -3.73 16.31 -17.36
N THR A 62 -4.82 16.07 -16.62
CA THR A 62 -6.11 15.62 -17.16
C THR A 62 -7.09 16.78 -17.22
N SER A 63 -7.79 16.91 -18.35
CA SER A 63 -8.61 18.10 -18.66
C SER A 63 -10.01 18.10 -18.02
N GLN A 64 -10.49 16.94 -17.56
CA GLN A 64 -11.87 16.76 -17.10
C GLN A 64 -12.01 16.30 -15.64
N ASP A 65 -11.00 15.63 -15.09
CA ASP A 65 -11.09 15.05 -13.74
C ASP A 65 -11.11 16.13 -12.67
N ILE A 66 -11.95 15.91 -11.65
CA ILE A 66 -11.97 16.69 -10.43
C ILE A 66 -11.62 15.79 -9.23
N ALA A 67 -11.04 16.40 -8.21
CA ALA A 67 -10.83 15.73 -6.93
C ALA A 67 -12.13 15.70 -6.13
N GLY A 68 -12.54 14.52 -5.69
CA GLY A 68 -13.67 14.31 -4.79
C GLY A 68 -13.25 13.55 -3.54
N VAL A 69 -14.00 13.72 -2.45
CA VAL A 69 -13.82 12.97 -1.20
C VAL A 69 -15.14 12.36 -0.77
N ILE A 70 -15.08 11.14 -0.22
CA ILE A 70 -16.22 10.50 0.44
C ILE A 70 -15.87 10.43 1.92
N CYS A 71 -16.70 11.03 2.77
CA CYS A 71 -16.48 11.13 4.20
C CYS A 71 -17.30 10.08 4.97
N THR A 72 -16.80 9.67 6.13
CA THR A 72 -17.40 8.67 7.02
C THR A 72 -17.16 9.03 8.48
N SER A 73 -18.05 8.65 9.38
CA SER A 73 -17.89 8.82 10.82
C SER A 73 -16.96 7.77 11.46
N GLU A 74 -16.72 6.65 10.78
CA GLU A 74 -15.97 5.50 11.31
C GLU A 74 -14.85 5.09 10.35
N LEU A 75 -13.73 4.59 10.89
CA LEU A 75 -12.56 4.16 10.11
C LEU A 75 -11.91 2.92 10.76
N PRO A 76 -11.41 1.94 9.98
CA PRO A 76 -10.50 0.92 10.51
C PRO A 76 -9.16 1.53 10.94
N ASP A 77 -8.53 0.91 11.94
CA ASP A 77 -7.18 1.24 12.41
C ASP A 77 -6.40 -0.06 12.60
N LEU A 78 -5.47 -0.31 11.68
CA LEU A 78 -4.72 -1.56 11.61
C LEU A 78 -3.39 -1.42 12.32
N VAL A 79 -3.20 -2.21 13.38
CA VAL A 79 -2.00 -2.19 14.21
C VAL A 79 -1.31 -3.56 14.17
N PRO A 80 -0.02 -3.63 13.79
CA PRO A 80 0.75 -4.86 13.89
C PRO A 80 1.03 -5.21 15.35
N ASP A 81 0.94 -6.51 15.68
CA ASP A 81 1.29 -7.02 17.01
C ASP A 81 2.81 -7.19 17.12
N GLU A 82 3.46 -6.20 17.73
CA GLU A 82 4.91 -6.17 17.94
C GLU A 82 5.43 -7.36 18.75
N LYS A 83 4.66 -7.82 19.74
CA LYS A 83 5.06 -8.94 20.62
C LYS A 83 4.98 -10.26 19.90
N GLU A 84 3.97 -10.43 19.05
CA GLU A 84 3.85 -11.60 18.19
C GLU A 84 5.03 -11.69 17.22
N ILE A 85 5.41 -10.57 16.60
CA ILE A 85 6.59 -10.53 15.72
C ILE A 85 7.86 -10.91 16.49
N GLU A 86 8.09 -10.31 17.67
CA GLU A 86 9.27 -10.57 18.48
C GLU A 86 9.35 -12.03 18.97
N SER A 87 8.26 -12.57 19.49
CA SER A 87 8.24 -13.93 20.08
C SER A 87 8.23 -15.06 19.05
N SER A 88 7.80 -14.78 17.82
CA SER A 88 7.76 -15.77 16.73
C SER A 88 8.93 -15.65 15.75
N ALA A 89 9.84 -14.70 15.95
CA ALA A 89 10.95 -14.46 15.03
C ALA A 89 12.04 -15.54 15.14
N TYR A 90 12.41 -16.16 14.01
CA TYR A 90 13.55 -17.08 13.94
C TYR A 90 14.20 -17.09 12.55
N LEU A 91 15.46 -17.52 12.52
CA LEU A 91 16.21 -17.74 11.28
C LEU A 91 16.07 -19.20 10.84
N GLU A 92 15.82 -19.41 9.55
CA GLU A 92 15.75 -20.72 8.94
C GLU A 92 16.53 -20.74 7.63
N ASP A 93 17.47 -21.67 7.49
CA ASP A 93 18.13 -21.95 6.22
C ASP A 93 17.32 -23.02 5.47
N ARG A 94 16.77 -22.67 4.31
CA ARG A 94 15.96 -23.58 3.48
C ARG A 94 16.50 -23.69 2.07
N MET A 95 16.52 -24.91 1.55
CA MET A 95 16.91 -25.19 0.17
C MET A 95 15.87 -24.68 -0.81
N LEU A 96 16.31 -24.19 -1.97
CA LEU A 96 15.43 -23.67 -3.01
C LEU A 96 14.38 -24.68 -3.49
N MET A 97 14.71 -25.99 -3.49
CA MET A 97 13.74 -27.03 -3.83
C MET A 97 12.49 -27.05 -2.94
N LEU A 98 12.59 -26.55 -1.70
CA LEU A 98 11.46 -26.45 -0.76
C LEU A 98 10.75 -25.08 -0.81
N LEU A 99 11.27 -24.14 -1.59
CA LEU A 99 10.78 -22.77 -1.71
C LEU A 99 10.15 -22.50 -3.08
N GLN A 100 9.76 -23.53 -3.82
CA GLN A 100 9.22 -23.39 -5.17
C GLN A 100 8.00 -22.45 -5.20
N CYS A 101 7.07 -22.61 -4.27
CA CYS A 101 5.92 -21.71 -4.12
C CYS A 101 6.35 -20.25 -3.87
N ALA A 102 7.29 -20.04 -2.95
CA ALA A 102 7.82 -18.70 -2.69
C ALA A 102 8.53 -18.12 -3.92
N MET A 103 9.15 -18.96 -4.76
CA MET A 103 9.75 -18.52 -6.01
C MET A 103 8.68 -18.09 -7.02
N GLU A 104 7.66 -18.92 -7.25
CA GLU A 104 6.56 -18.67 -8.18
C GLU A 104 5.77 -17.40 -7.82
N GLU A 105 5.66 -17.09 -6.53
CA GLU A 105 4.96 -15.90 -6.02
C GLU A 105 5.88 -14.67 -5.80
N ASN A 106 7.14 -14.72 -6.26
CA ASN A 106 8.09 -13.59 -6.12
C ASN A 106 8.41 -13.18 -4.66
N CYS A 107 8.43 -14.15 -3.74
CA CYS A 107 8.66 -13.96 -2.31
C CYS A 107 10.13 -14.15 -1.87
N LEU A 108 11.07 -14.36 -2.80
CA LEU A 108 12.50 -14.43 -2.50
C LEU A 108 13.23 -13.18 -3.01
N ALA A 109 14.41 -12.88 -2.48
CA ALA A 109 15.21 -11.77 -3.02
C ALA A 109 15.70 -12.10 -4.44
N SER A 110 15.89 -11.07 -5.28
CA SER A 110 16.34 -11.13 -6.68
C SER A 110 17.45 -12.15 -6.96
N SER A 111 18.44 -12.25 -6.07
CA SER A 111 19.53 -13.25 -6.13
C SER A 111 19.07 -14.71 -6.28
N ALA A 112 17.86 -15.08 -5.84
CA ALA A 112 17.30 -16.42 -6.00
C ALA A 112 16.84 -16.71 -7.44
N TYR A 113 16.58 -15.67 -8.23
CA TYR A 113 16.10 -15.77 -9.62
C TYR A 113 17.23 -15.68 -10.63
N THR A 114 18.39 -15.16 -10.24
CA THR A 114 19.58 -15.06 -11.09
C THR A 114 20.43 -16.33 -11.11
N ILE A 115 20.03 -17.37 -10.37
CA ILE A 115 20.76 -18.63 -10.28
C ILE A 115 20.66 -19.40 -11.60
N ASN A 116 21.80 -19.93 -12.07
CA ASN A 116 21.85 -20.73 -13.28
C ASN A 116 21.17 -22.09 -13.06
N ARG A 117 19.91 -22.22 -13.52
CA ARG A 117 19.13 -23.47 -13.42
C ARG A 117 19.69 -24.64 -14.25
N GLN A 118 20.69 -24.40 -15.10
CA GLN A 118 21.40 -25.46 -15.83
C GLN A 118 22.58 -26.04 -15.02
N GLN A 119 23.01 -25.34 -13.97
CA GLN A 119 24.08 -25.83 -13.10
C GLN A 119 23.59 -27.00 -12.26
N TYR A 120 24.35 -28.10 -12.24
CA TYR A 120 24.02 -29.24 -11.41
C TYR A 120 23.96 -28.82 -9.93
N GLY A 121 22.83 -29.11 -9.29
CA GLY A 121 22.63 -28.89 -7.87
C GLY A 121 22.09 -27.52 -7.45
N TRP A 122 21.65 -26.68 -8.39
CA TRP A 122 21.00 -25.40 -8.07
C TRP A 122 19.81 -25.54 -7.11
N GLN A 123 19.15 -26.70 -7.11
CA GLN A 123 18.03 -27.01 -6.22
C GLN A 123 18.44 -27.10 -4.74
N PHE A 124 19.71 -27.42 -4.47
CA PHE A 124 20.28 -27.58 -3.13
C PHE A 124 20.85 -26.27 -2.56
N GLU A 125 20.92 -25.20 -3.37
CA GLU A 125 21.28 -23.87 -2.88
C GLU A 125 20.31 -23.43 -1.79
N THR A 126 20.82 -22.75 -0.77
CA THR A 126 20.05 -22.39 0.42
C THR A 126 19.75 -20.91 0.49
N ARG A 127 18.63 -20.57 1.11
CA ARG A 127 18.23 -19.21 1.46
C ARG A 127 18.10 -19.13 2.97
N ARG A 128 18.72 -18.10 3.55
CA ARG A 128 18.47 -17.70 4.93
C ARG A 128 17.21 -16.85 4.99
N LEU A 129 16.22 -17.32 5.72
CA LEU A 129 14.91 -16.70 5.87
C LEU A 129 14.76 -16.22 7.31
N LEU A 130 14.44 -14.94 7.49
CA LEU A 130 13.90 -14.44 8.75
C LEU A 130 12.39 -14.65 8.72
N ARG A 131 11.91 -15.62 9.51
CA ARG A 131 10.49 -15.92 9.63
C ARG A 131 9.94 -15.28 10.90
N PHE A 132 8.70 -14.82 10.82
CA PHE A 132 7.93 -14.29 11.92
C PHE A 132 6.43 -14.35 11.56
N THR A 133 5.58 -14.28 12.56
CA THR A 133 4.13 -14.18 12.39
C THR A 133 3.73 -12.71 12.27
N ALA A 134 3.10 -12.35 11.15
CA ALA A 134 2.51 -11.04 10.96
C ALA A 134 1.04 -11.06 11.40
N ARG A 135 0.78 -10.69 12.66
CA ARG A 135 -0.59 -10.52 13.19
C ARG A 135 -0.98 -9.06 13.20
N ILE A 136 -2.09 -8.73 12.55
CA ILE A 136 -2.61 -7.36 12.46
C ILE A 136 -3.99 -7.31 13.11
N ALA A 137 -4.15 -6.44 14.10
CA ALA A 137 -5.42 -6.18 14.75
C ALA A 137 -6.10 -4.96 14.12
N ASN A 138 -7.41 -5.00 13.96
CA ASN A 138 -8.21 -3.81 13.69
C ASN A 138 -8.75 -3.27 15.03
N ILE A 139 -8.17 -2.18 15.52
CA ILE A 139 -8.61 -1.48 16.74
C ILE A 139 -9.49 -0.26 16.42
N GLY A 140 -9.80 -0.04 15.14
CA GLY A 140 -10.65 1.03 14.68
C GLY A 140 -12.13 0.79 14.98
N THR A 141 -12.96 1.71 14.52
CA THR A 141 -14.41 1.69 14.79
C THR A 141 -15.23 1.13 13.64
N ALA A 142 -14.59 0.68 12.55
CA ALA A 142 -15.24 0.08 11.40
C ALA A 142 -14.43 -1.11 10.85
N ASP A 143 -15.09 -1.95 10.05
CA ASP A 143 -14.45 -3.05 9.33
C ASP A 143 -13.38 -2.52 8.36
N PHE A 144 -12.23 -3.18 8.33
CA PHE A 144 -11.29 -3.04 7.22
C PHE A 144 -11.78 -3.86 6.03
N ARG A 145 -11.91 -3.22 4.86
CA ARG A 145 -12.39 -3.87 3.64
C ARG A 145 -11.41 -3.62 2.49
N PRO A 146 -11.13 -4.63 1.66
CA PRO A 146 -10.31 -4.44 0.47
C PRO A 146 -10.99 -3.50 -0.50
N PHE A 147 -10.19 -2.69 -1.20
CA PHE A 147 -10.67 -1.75 -2.20
C PHE A 147 -11.18 -2.47 -3.46
N LEU A 148 -10.55 -3.58 -3.83
CA LEU A 148 -10.86 -4.32 -5.04
C LEU A 148 -12.08 -5.24 -4.84
N PRO A 149 -13.05 -5.26 -5.77
CA PRO A 149 -14.17 -6.19 -5.69
C PRO A 149 -13.73 -7.66 -5.86
N LYS A 150 -14.51 -8.58 -5.28
CA LYS A 150 -14.15 -10.01 -5.20
C LYS A 150 -13.82 -10.70 -6.53
N HIS A 151 -14.39 -10.26 -7.63
CA HIS A 151 -14.20 -10.88 -8.95
C HIS A 151 -12.82 -10.61 -9.57
N ILE A 152 -12.05 -9.69 -9.02
CA ILE A 152 -10.66 -9.40 -9.44
C ILE A 152 -9.64 -9.76 -8.37
N TRP A 153 -10.02 -10.53 -7.35
CA TRP A 153 -9.07 -11.04 -6.39
C TRP A 153 -8.20 -12.11 -7.04
N ASP A 154 -6.91 -12.10 -6.71
CA ASP A 154 -5.94 -13.03 -7.26
C ASP A 154 -5.96 -14.35 -6.48
N TRP A 155 -6.05 -15.47 -7.19
CA TRP A 155 -5.97 -16.77 -6.54
C TRP A 155 -4.51 -17.19 -6.33
N HIS A 156 -4.15 -17.46 -5.08
CA HIS A 156 -2.83 -17.94 -4.72
C HIS A 156 -2.86 -19.45 -4.47
N ALA A 157 -2.37 -20.23 -5.43
CA ALA A 157 -2.41 -21.69 -5.37
C ALA A 157 -1.60 -22.27 -4.20
N CYS A 158 -0.53 -21.58 -3.79
CA CYS A 158 0.35 -22.01 -2.71
C CYS A 158 -0.32 -21.90 -1.33
N HIS A 159 -1.19 -20.89 -1.14
CA HIS A 159 -1.94 -20.71 0.11
C HIS A 159 -3.39 -21.21 0.02
N ARG A 160 -3.85 -21.55 -1.18
CA ARG A 160 -5.20 -22.05 -1.48
C ARG A 160 -6.31 -21.10 -1.04
N HIS A 161 -6.07 -19.81 -1.19
CA HIS A 161 -7.06 -18.76 -0.98
C HIS A 161 -6.86 -17.60 -1.97
N TYR A 162 -7.81 -16.67 -1.98
CA TYR A 162 -7.73 -15.44 -2.76
C TYR A 162 -7.04 -14.35 -1.96
N HIS A 163 -6.18 -13.56 -2.61
CA HIS A 163 -5.69 -12.30 -2.09
C HIS A 163 -6.53 -11.15 -2.64
N SER A 164 -6.96 -10.28 -1.73
CA SER A 164 -7.82 -9.13 -2.04
C SER A 164 -7.03 -7.82 -2.20
N MET A 165 -5.75 -7.84 -1.83
CA MET A 165 -4.80 -6.74 -1.89
C MET A 165 -3.44 -7.25 -2.37
N GLU A 166 -2.91 -6.65 -3.44
CA GLU A 166 -1.59 -6.98 -3.97
C GLU A 166 -0.45 -6.62 -3.00
N VAL A 167 -0.61 -5.51 -2.26
CA VAL A 167 0.38 -5.06 -1.27
C VAL A 167 -0.34 -4.66 0.01
N PHE A 168 -0.28 -5.53 1.00
CA PHE A 168 -0.80 -5.29 2.35
C PHE A 168 0.27 -4.79 3.31
N ALA A 169 1.47 -5.39 3.26
CA ALA A 169 2.58 -5.01 4.13
C ALA A 169 3.94 -5.01 3.39
N HIS A 170 4.85 -4.17 3.88
CA HIS A 170 6.25 -4.14 3.48
C HIS A 170 7.13 -4.67 4.63
N PHE A 171 7.99 -5.64 4.33
CA PHE A 171 8.94 -6.20 5.28
C PHE A 171 10.35 -5.84 4.85
N ASP A 172 10.97 -4.90 5.55
CA ASP A 172 12.33 -4.42 5.28
C ASP A 172 13.22 -4.62 6.51
N ILE A 173 14.49 -4.97 6.30
CA ILE A 173 15.52 -4.95 7.34
C ILE A 173 16.40 -3.73 7.10
N LEU A 174 16.51 -2.88 8.12
CA LEU A 174 17.24 -1.62 8.06
C LEU A 174 18.47 -1.66 8.98
N ASP A 175 19.56 -0.99 8.59
CA ASP A 175 20.66 -0.70 9.49
C ASP A 175 20.31 0.43 10.48
N SER A 176 21.22 0.72 11.42
CA SER A 176 21.05 1.80 12.39
C SER A 176 20.94 3.21 11.79
N ARG A 177 21.22 3.37 10.50
CA ARG A 177 21.08 4.62 9.74
C ARG A 177 19.80 4.64 8.89
N GLY A 178 18.94 3.62 8.99
CA GLY A 178 17.71 3.50 8.21
C GLY A 178 17.93 3.02 6.77
N LYS A 179 19.12 2.51 6.42
CA LYS A 179 19.38 1.98 5.08
C LYS A 179 18.94 0.52 5.00
N ARG A 180 18.18 0.17 3.95
CA ARG A 180 17.84 -1.24 3.64
C ARG A 180 19.10 -2.09 3.46
N VAL A 181 19.19 -3.17 4.22
CA VAL A 181 20.30 -4.14 4.19
C VAL A 181 19.87 -5.51 3.65
N ALA A 182 18.58 -5.75 3.54
CA ALA A 182 18.01 -6.88 2.84
C ALA A 182 17.04 -6.36 1.77
N GLU A 183 16.86 -7.14 0.70
CA GLU A 183 15.78 -6.90 -0.24
C GLU A 183 14.46 -7.28 0.44
N GLY A 184 13.64 -6.26 0.71
CA GLY A 184 12.38 -6.43 1.41
C GLY A 184 11.31 -7.08 0.54
N HIS A 185 10.35 -7.72 1.21
CA HIS A 185 9.24 -8.41 0.56
C HIS A 185 7.93 -7.66 0.76
N LYS A 186 7.06 -7.76 -0.24
CA LYS A 186 5.68 -7.30 -0.16
C LYS A 186 4.82 -8.51 0.12
N ALA A 187 4.02 -8.45 1.18
CA ALA A 187 2.98 -9.45 1.41
C ALA A 187 1.69 -9.01 0.72
N SER A 188 1.17 -9.84 -0.16
CA SER A 188 -0.21 -9.77 -0.64
C SER A 188 -1.12 -10.52 0.34
N PHE A 189 -2.39 -10.08 0.47
CA PHE A 189 -3.36 -10.68 1.39
C PHE A 189 -4.80 -10.55 0.89
#